data_AF-A0A168MGW7-F1
#
_entry.id   AF-A0A168MGW7-F1
#
_cell.length_a   1.000
_cell.length_b   1.000
_cell.length_c   1.000
_cell.angle_alpha   90.00
_cell.angle_beta   90.00
_cell.angle_gamma   90.00
#
_symmetry.space_group_name_H-M   'P 1'
#
loop_
_entity.id
_entity.type
_entity.pdbx_description
1 polymer ?
#
loop_
_entity_poly.entity_id
_entity_poly.type
_entity_poly.pdbx_seq_one_letter_code
_entity_poly.pdbx_strand_id
1 'polypeptide(L)'
;MNEGIVYGEVYDEIKVQSMHSPTTKYVVRCGDVSWGKNGNFKPVIYVLMEYKGHLETHTNPPHYMIEPDKNGVSDITKVINAMEELKRRFRIK
;
A
#
# COMPACT_ATOMS: atom_id res chain seq x y z
N MET A 1 -18.77 14.57 -11.42
CA MET A 1 -17.38 14.34 -11.85
C MET A 1 -17.03 12.91 -11.49
N ASN A 2 -16.58 12.09 -12.43
CA ASN A 2 -16.13 10.72 -12.12
C ASN A 2 -14.70 10.82 -11.57
N GLU A 3 -14.58 10.98 -10.26
CA GLU A 3 -13.32 10.85 -9.52
C GLU A 3 -12.94 9.37 -9.49
N GLY A 4 -12.13 8.94 -10.46
CA GLY A 4 -11.59 7.59 -10.51
C GLY A 4 -10.09 7.65 -10.29
N ILE A 5 -9.59 6.89 -9.33
CA ILE A 5 -8.16 6.73 -9.10
C ILE A 5 -7.59 5.88 -10.24
N VAL A 6 -6.54 6.39 -10.90
CA VAL A 6 -5.77 5.66 -11.91
C VAL A 6 -4.35 5.48 -11.40
N TYR A 7 -3.89 4.23 -11.34
CA TYR A 7 -2.52 3.89 -10.96
C TYR A 7 -1.62 3.91 -12.20
N GLY A 8 -0.46 4.56 -12.09
CA GLY A 8 0.58 4.64 -13.11
C GLY A 8 1.76 3.71 -12.82
N GLU A 9 2.98 4.19 -13.09
CA GLU A 9 4.22 3.45 -12.84
C GLU A 9 4.44 3.20 -11.34
N VAL A 10 4.93 2.00 -11.00
CA VAL A 10 5.34 1.65 -9.62
C VAL A 10 6.86 1.71 -9.54
N TYR A 11 7.37 2.56 -8.65
CA TYR A 11 8.81 2.82 -8.48
C TYR A 11 9.49 1.86 -7.50
N ASP A 12 8.77 1.45 -6.45
CA ASP A 12 9.22 0.52 -5.40
C ASP A 12 8.01 -0.03 -4.62
N GLU A 13 8.18 -1.18 -3.97
CA GLU A 13 7.13 -1.90 -3.24
C GLU A 13 7.69 -2.64 -2.02
N ILE A 14 6.93 -2.64 -0.93
CA ILE A 14 7.14 -3.52 0.23
C ILE A 14 5.85 -4.27 0.52
N LYS A 15 5.91 -5.61 0.49
CA LYS A 15 4.80 -6.48 0.91
C LYS A 15 4.92 -6.80 2.40
N VAL A 16 3.88 -6.50 3.16
CA VAL A 16 3.76 -6.82 4.59
C VAL A 16 2.74 -7.94 4.74
N GLN A 17 3.16 -9.05 5.36
CA GLN A 17 2.27 -10.17 5.65
C GLN A 17 1.21 -9.74 6.67
N SER A 18 -0.07 -9.93 6.35
CA SER A 18 -1.15 -9.68 7.28
C SER A 18 -1.17 -10.74 8.38
N MET A 19 -1.47 -10.33 9.61
CA MET A 19 -1.68 -11.25 10.72
C MET A 19 -3.07 -11.92 10.67
N HIS A 20 -4.07 -11.35 9.98
CA HIS A 20 -5.42 -11.93 9.97
C HIS A 20 -5.51 -13.16 9.06
N SER A 21 -4.58 -13.31 8.11
CA SER A 21 -4.56 -14.43 7.19
C SER A 21 -3.17 -14.63 6.57
N PRO A 22 -2.65 -15.87 6.51
CA PRO A 22 -1.37 -16.17 5.88
C PRO A 22 -1.38 -15.98 4.36
N THR A 23 -2.56 -15.84 3.75
CA THR A 23 -2.71 -15.65 2.29
C THR A 23 -3.02 -14.20 1.91
N THR A 24 -2.99 -13.29 2.89
CA THR A 24 -3.30 -11.87 2.67
C THR A 24 -2.10 -11.01 2.99
N LYS A 25 -1.81 -10.02 2.15
CA LYS A 25 -0.71 -9.08 2.37
C LYS A 25 -1.20 -7.65 2.18
N TYR A 26 -0.62 -6.74 2.94
CA TYR A 26 -0.62 -5.32 2.61
C TYR A 26 0.49 -5.08 1.60
N VAL A 27 0.16 -4.47 0.47
CA VAL A 27 1.11 -4.14 -0.57
C VAL A 27 1.30 -2.63 -0.57
N VAL A 28 2.37 -2.20 0.12
CA VAL A 28 2.74 -0.79 0.24
C VAL A 28 3.56 -0.41 -0.98
N ARG A 29 3.11 0.57 -1.75
CA ARG A 29 3.73 0.98 -3.01
C ARG A 29 4.15 2.43 -2.97
N CYS A 30 5.26 2.73 -3.62
CA CYS A 30 5.60 4.07 -4.07
C CYS A 30 5.45 4.11 -5.59
N GLY A 31 4.60 4.99 -6.11
CA GLY A 31 4.29 5.03 -7.53
C GLY A 31 3.38 6.20 -7.90
N ASP A 32 3.05 6.29 -9.17
CA ASP A 32 2.23 7.35 -9.72
C ASP A 32 0.75 7.10 -9.54
N VAL A 33 0.01 8.13 -9.14
CA VAL A 33 -1.45 8.12 -9.06
C VAL A 33 -2.03 9.40 -9.67
N SER A 34 -3.13 9.25 -10.41
CA SER A 34 -3.98 10.34 -10.86
C SER A 34 -5.39 10.20 -10.28
N TRP A 35 -5.92 11.25 -9.66
CA TRP A 35 -7.30 11.28 -9.12
C TRP A 35 -8.35 11.74 -10.15
N GLY A 36 -7.92 11.95 -11.39
CA GLY A 36 -8.79 12.23 -12.52
C GLY A 36 -8.29 11.55 -13.80
N LYS A 37 -9.17 11.43 -14.78
CA LYS A 37 -8.82 10.89 -16.11
C LYS A 37 -8.00 11.86 -16.98
N ASN A 38 -7.48 12.94 -16.40
CA ASN A 38 -6.68 13.95 -17.10
C ASN A 38 -5.19 13.59 -17.23
N GLY A 39 -4.76 12.46 -16.66
CA GLY A 39 -3.37 12.00 -16.73
C GLY A 39 -2.38 12.81 -15.90
N ASN A 40 -2.84 13.64 -14.96
CA ASN A 40 -1.96 14.38 -14.04
C ASN A 40 -1.49 13.47 -12.91
N PHE A 41 -0.50 12.62 -13.21
CA PHE A 41 0.09 11.69 -12.26
C PHE A 41 0.98 12.42 -11.25
N LYS A 42 0.91 11.96 -10.00
CA LYS A 42 1.78 12.40 -8.90
C LYS A 42 2.40 11.20 -8.19
N PRO A 43 3.67 11.28 -7.78
CA PRO A 43 4.28 10.26 -6.96
C PRO A 43 3.61 10.25 -5.58
N VAL A 44 3.18 9.07 -5.15
CA VAL A 44 2.52 8.85 -3.85
C VAL A 44 2.99 7.55 -3.22
N ILE A 45 2.71 7.43 -1.92
CA ILE A 45 2.77 6.16 -1.21
C ILE A 45 1.35 5.74 -0.87
N TYR A 46 0.99 4.51 -1.21
CA TYR A 46 -0.36 3.97 -1.04
C TYR A 46 -0.30 2.49 -0.67
N VAL A 47 -1.41 1.98 -0.13
CA VAL A 47 -1.51 0.59 0.31
C VAL A 47 -2.69 -0.07 -0.39
N LEU A 48 -2.41 -1.22 -0.99
CA LEU A 48 -3.41 -2.13 -1.54
C LEU A 48 -3.44 -3.43 -0.74
N MET A 49 -4.50 -4.20 -0.90
CA MET A 49 -4.58 -5.55 -0.34
C MET A 49 -4.26 -6.57 -1.43
N GLU A 50 -3.43 -7.56 -1.14
CA GLU A 50 -3.27 -8.76 -1.97
C GLU A 50 -3.97 -9.93 -1.27
N TYR A 51 -5.01 -10.48 -1.90
CA TYR A 51 -5.73 -11.66 -1.43
C TYR A 51 -5.42 -12.85 -2.35
N LYS A 52 -4.80 -13.91 -1.81
CA LYS A 52 -4.47 -15.12 -2.58
C LYS A 52 -3.72 -14.82 -3.90
N GLY A 53 -2.84 -13.82 -3.87
CA GLY A 53 -2.05 -13.38 -5.04
C GLY A 53 -2.74 -12.36 -5.95
N HIS A 54 -3.99 -11.98 -5.69
CA HIS A 54 -4.71 -10.97 -6.46
C HIS A 54 -4.72 -9.63 -5.73
N LEU A 55 -4.28 -8.57 -6.42
CA LEU A 55 -4.30 -7.21 -5.91
C LEU A 55 -5.70 -6.61 -6.02
N GLU A 56 -6.26 -6.21 -4.88
CA GLU A 56 -7.48 -5.42 -4.81
C GLU A 56 -7.13 -3.94 -5.00
N THR A 57 -7.78 -3.31 -5.97
CA THR A 57 -7.44 -1.95 -6.43
C THR A 57 -8.59 -0.96 -6.31
N HIS A 58 -9.83 -1.43 -6.08
CA HIS A 58 -11.02 -0.59 -6.21
C HIS A 58 -12.07 -0.77 -5.11
N THR A 59 -12.23 -1.97 -4.55
CA THR A 59 -13.45 -2.27 -3.77
C THR A 59 -13.29 -2.14 -2.27
N ASN A 60 -12.10 -2.43 -1.72
CA ASN A 60 -11.92 -2.48 -0.28
C ASN A 60 -10.71 -1.64 0.17
N PRO A 61 -10.90 -0.70 1.10
CA PRO A 61 -9.76 -0.06 1.75
C PRO A 61 -8.98 -1.11 2.56
N PRO A 62 -7.67 -0.93 2.74
CA PRO A 62 -6.88 -1.77 3.62
C PRO A 62 -7.31 -1.56 5.08
N HIS A 63 -7.61 -2.66 5.77
CA HIS A 63 -7.92 -2.67 7.20
C HIS A 63 -6.75 -3.26 7.97
N TYR A 64 -6.22 -2.53 8.94
CA TYR A 64 -5.03 -2.91 9.70
C TYR A 64 -5.43 -3.44 11.07
N MET A 65 -4.90 -4.60 11.46
CA MET A 65 -5.06 -5.06 12.84
C MET A 65 -4.21 -4.22 13.79
N ILE A 66 -4.85 -3.81 14.89
CA ILE A 66 -4.23 -3.00 15.96
C ILE A 66 -3.63 -3.86 17.06
N GLU A 67 -4.09 -5.11 17.21
CA GLU A 67 -3.53 -6.05 18.17
C GLU A 67 -2.11 -6.46 17.74
N PRO A 68 -1.17 -6.57 18.68
CA PRO A 68 0.20 -6.97 18.37
C PRO A 68 0.32 -8.49 18.13
N ASP A 69 1.32 -8.90 17.33
CA ASP A 69 1.75 -10.29 17.28
C ASP A 69 2.56 -10.71 18.53
N LYS A 70 3.07 -11.94 18.51
CA LYS A 70 3.96 -12.50 19.54
C LYS A 70 5.24 -11.67 19.81
N ASN A 71 5.62 -10.77 18.90
CA ASN A 71 6.77 -9.88 19.05
C ASN A 71 6.37 -8.48 19.52
N GLY A 72 5.09 -8.24 19.82
CA GLY A 72 4.60 -6.95 20.30
C GLY A 72 4.31 -5.94 19.18
N VAL A 73 4.25 -6.35 17.90
CA VAL A 73 4.09 -5.42 16.77
C VAL A 73 2.80 -5.68 16.00
N SER A 74 1.99 -4.65 15.81
CA SER A 74 0.73 -4.70 15.07
C SER A 74 0.90 -4.48 13.56
N ASP A 75 -0.12 -4.83 12.77
CA ASP A 75 -0.08 -4.66 11.30
C ASP A 75 0.02 -3.19 10.90
N ILE A 76 -0.69 -2.29 11.60
CA ILE A 76 -0.62 -0.85 11.34
C ILE A 76 0.81 -0.31 11.51
N THR A 77 1.52 -0.75 12.55
CA THR A 77 2.91 -0.34 12.80
C THR A 77 3.84 -0.86 11.70
N LYS A 78 3.68 -2.13 11.27
CA LYS A 78 4.47 -2.72 10.18
C LYS A 78 4.26 -1.97 8.86
N VAL A 79 3.02 -1.61 8.55
CA VAL A 79 2.67 -0.87 7.33
C VAL A 79 3.22 0.56 7.37
N ILE A 80 3.09 1.28 8.48
CA ILE A 80 3.67 2.63 8.63
C ILE A 80 5.19 2.59 8.45
N ASN A 81 5.87 1.60 9.04
CA ASN A 81 7.32 1.43 8.88
C ASN A 81 7.71 1.19 7.42
N ALA A 82 6.93 0.38 6.68
CA ALA A 82 7.13 0.16 5.26
C ALA A 82 6.92 1.45 4.44
N MET A 83 5.92 2.26 4.78
CA MET A 83 5.69 3.56 4.13
C MET A 83 6.85 4.53 4.35
N GLU A 84 7.34 4.66 5.59
CA GLU A 84 8.48 5.54 5.89
C GLU A 84 9.77 5.05 5.21
N GLU A 85 9.98 3.73 5.11
CA GLU A 85 11.12 3.17 4.39
C GLU A 85 11.05 3.48 2.89
N LEU A 86 9.89 3.32 2.25
CA LEU A 86 9.71 3.69 0.84
C LEU A 86 9.92 5.19 0.60
N LYS A 87 9.39 6.04 1.49
CA LYS A 87 9.60 7.49 1.45
C LYS A 87 11.08 7.85 1.56
N ARG A 88 11.84 7.16 2.42
CA ARG A 88 13.29 7.34 2.55
C ARG A 88 14.01 6.94 1.26
N ARG A 89 13.67 5.79 0.67
CA ARG A 89 14.26 5.32 -0.61
C ARG A 89 13.96 6.25 -1.77
N PHE A 90 12.75 6.79 -1.84
CA PHE A 90 12.35 7.73 -2.88
C PHE A 90 13.14 9.05 -2.81
N ARG A 91 13.42 9.56 -1.61
CA ARG A 91 14.22 10.79 -1.40
C ARG A 91 15.69 10.67 -1.79
N ILE A 92 16.19 9.45 -1.99
CA ILE A 92 17.58 9.16 -2.37
C ILE A 92 17.71 8.98 -3.90
N LYS A 93 16.59 8.96 -4.64
CA LYS A 93 16.56 8.92 -6.11
C LYS A 93 16.51 10.34 -6.68
#